data_AF-A0A8B9SRX0-F1
#
_entry.id   AF-A0A8B9SRX0-F1
#
_cell.length_a   1.000
_cell.length_b   1.000
_cell.length_c   1.000
_cell.angle_alpha   90.00
_cell.angle_beta   90.00
_cell.angle_gamma   90.00
#
_symmetry.space_group_name_H-M   'P 1'
#
loop_
_entity.id
_entity.type
_entity.pdbx_description
1 polymer ?
#
loop_
_entity_poly.entity_id
_entity_poly.type
_entity_poly.pdbx_seq_one_letter_code
_entity_poly.pdbx_strand_id
1 'polypeptide(L)'
;MRKGAKRGLRVPSASGSGMLRGTGRARAGRYPVGAGHPVPPPGKSLTRACGAGMEGSGGPQGERLQLLLRRCQEAKACAYCPYSRFPVGAALLTAGGEIFSGCNVENACYSLGVCAERTAIQKAISEGHTRFRAMAIASDMGTDFIVPCGACRQVMREFGKDWDVYLTKPDGTYIVKTLDELLPLSFGPEDLKKV
;
A
#
# COMPACT_ATOMS: atom_id res chain seq x y z
N MET A 1 55.94 -2.27 -15.22
CA MET A 1 55.94 -3.60 -15.86
C MET A 1 54.55 -4.22 -15.70
N ARG A 2 53.97 -4.68 -16.81
CA ARG A 2 52.60 -5.20 -16.93
C ARG A 2 52.46 -6.61 -16.33
N LYS A 3 51.25 -6.93 -15.85
CA LYS A 3 50.53 -8.24 -15.86
C LYS A 3 49.24 -8.02 -15.04
N GLY A 4 48.01 -8.14 -15.50
CA GLY A 4 47.45 -8.89 -16.63
C GLY A 4 46.67 -10.10 -16.13
N ALA A 5 45.58 -9.92 -15.38
CA ALA A 5 44.72 -11.03 -14.95
C ALA A 5 43.49 -11.14 -15.88
N LYS A 6 43.49 -12.16 -16.73
CA LYS A 6 42.39 -12.50 -17.65
C LYS A 6 41.30 -13.28 -16.90
N ARG A 7 40.06 -12.82 -17.03
CA ARG A 7 38.82 -13.54 -16.68
C ARG A 7 38.65 -14.74 -17.62
N GLY A 8 38.51 -15.94 -17.07
CA GLY A 8 38.11 -17.14 -17.80
C GLY A 8 36.67 -17.51 -17.48
N LEU A 9 35.76 -17.27 -18.43
CA LEU A 9 34.38 -17.75 -18.41
C LEU A 9 34.40 -19.24 -18.78
N ARG A 10 33.90 -20.14 -17.93
CA ARG A 10 33.65 -21.55 -18.29
C ARG A 10 32.17 -21.72 -18.67
N VAL A 11 31.93 -22.17 -19.88
CA VAL A 11 30.64 -22.64 -20.38
C VAL A 11 30.58 -24.16 -20.16
N PRO A 12 29.52 -24.76 -19.61
CA PRO A 12 29.39 -26.21 -19.60
C PRO A 12 28.88 -26.71 -20.96
N SER A 13 29.58 -27.73 -21.49
CA SER A 13 29.27 -28.43 -22.73
C SER A 13 28.06 -29.35 -22.58
N ALA A 14 27.13 -29.28 -23.53
CA ALA A 14 26.03 -30.23 -23.68
C ALA A 14 26.48 -31.44 -24.52
N SER A 15 26.43 -32.64 -23.95
CA SER A 15 26.42 -33.90 -24.71
C SER A 15 25.94 -35.04 -23.82
N GLY A 16 24.83 -35.69 -24.19
CA GLY A 16 24.34 -36.88 -23.50
C GLY A 16 22.91 -37.24 -23.86
N SER A 17 22.74 -37.85 -25.04
CA SER A 17 21.52 -38.53 -25.49
C SER A 17 21.15 -39.65 -24.52
N GLY A 18 19.95 -39.60 -23.95
CA GLY A 18 19.39 -40.64 -23.08
C GLY A 18 17.87 -40.67 -23.20
N MET A 19 17.38 -41.44 -24.16
CA MET A 19 15.96 -41.69 -24.38
C MET A 19 15.44 -42.64 -23.29
N LEU A 20 14.71 -42.11 -22.31
CA LEU A 20 13.92 -42.89 -21.36
C LEU A 20 12.46 -42.49 -21.47
N ARG A 21 11.67 -43.43 -22.00
CA ARG A 21 10.22 -43.41 -22.01
C ARG A 21 9.74 -43.50 -20.55
N GLY A 22 9.10 -42.44 -20.07
CA GLY A 22 8.47 -42.39 -18.76
C GLY A 22 7.21 -41.54 -18.85
N THR A 23 6.07 -42.18 -18.65
CA THR A 23 4.72 -41.60 -18.70
C THR A 23 4.52 -40.57 -17.60
N GLY A 24 4.97 -39.33 -17.84
CA GLY A 24 4.71 -38.18 -16.99
C GLY A 24 3.91 -37.15 -17.77
N ARG A 25 2.58 -37.22 -17.70
CA ARG A 25 1.73 -36.09 -18.08
C ARG A 25 2.25 -34.88 -17.31
N ALA A 26 2.86 -33.92 -17.99
CA ALA A 26 3.03 -32.58 -17.44
C ALA A 26 1.64 -32.12 -16.99
N ARG A 27 1.38 -32.15 -15.67
CA ARG A 27 0.22 -31.47 -15.13
C ARG A 27 0.50 -30.00 -15.40
N ALA A 28 -0.07 -29.49 -16.49
CA ALA A 28 -0.44 -28.10 -16.58
C ALA A 28 -1.09 -27.78 -15.22
N GLY A 29 -0.41 -26.96 -14.43
CA GLY A 29 -0.91 -26.50 -13.14
C GLY A 29 -2.23 -25.81 -13.43
N ARG A 30 -3.33 -26.57 -13.29
CA ARG A 30 -4.67 -26.02 -13.26
C ARG A 30 -4.69 -25.16 -12.02
N TYR A 31 -4.46 -23.85 -12.17
CA TYR A 31 -5.07 -22.90 -11.27
C TYR A 31 -6.56 -23.26 -11.25
N PRO A 32 -7.14 -23.61 -10.09
CA PRO A 32 -8.56 -23.88 -10.04
C PRO A 32 -9.26 -22.55 -10.29
N VAL A 33 -9.65 -22.32 -11.55
CA VAL A 33 -10.66 -21.34 -11.91
C VAL A 33 -11.92 -21.77 -11.16
N GLY A 34 -12.24 -21.11 -10.04
CA GLY A 34 -13.49 -21.35 -9.30
C GLY A 34 -13.40 -21.58 -7.79
N ALA A 35 -12.22 -21.71 -7.17
CA ALA A 35 -12.13 -21.64 -5.71
C ALA A 35 -11.98 -20.17 -5.30
N GLY A 36 -13.09 -19.43 -5.23
CA GLY A 36 -13.09 -18.03 -4.84
C GLY A 36 -12.33 -17.86 -3.52
N HIS A 37 -11.20 -17.15 -3.55
CA HIS A 37 -10.57 -16.70 -2.31
C HIS A 37 -11.64 -15.96 -1.50
N PRO A 38 -11.75 -16.22 -0.19
CA PRO A 38 -12.77 -15.60 0.63
C PRO A 38 -12.68 -14.09 0.45
N VAL A 39 -13.72 -13.51 -0.14
CA VAL A 39 -13.85 -12.06 -0.26
C VAL A 39 -14.02 -11.57 1.18
N PRO A 40 -13.18 -10.63 1.64
CA PRO A 40 -13.36 -10.07 2.97
C PRO A 40 -14.77 -9.51 3.10
N PRO A 41 -15.42 -9.63 4.27
CA PRO A 41 -16.78 -9.14 4.46
C PRO A 41 -16.86 -7.67 4.05
N PRO A 42 -17.99 -7.20 3.50
CA PRO A 42 -18.14 -5.82 3.10
C PRO A 42 -17.79 -4.93 4.29
N GLY A 43 -16.74 -4.12 4.15
CA GLY A 43 -16.42 -3.09 5.13
C GLY A 43 -17.67 -2.23 5.30
N LYS A 44 -18.09 -2.00 6.55
CA LYS A 44 -19.17 -1.04 6.82
C LYS A 44 -18.82 0.23 6.02
N SER A 45 -19.74 0.80 5.24
CA SER A 45 -19.47 2.05 4.53
C SER A 45 -19.12 3.15 5.54
N LEU A 46 -17.83 3.39 5.78
CA LEU A 46 -17.37 4.34 6.80
C LEU A 46 -17.35 5.80 6.30
N THR A 47 -18.05 6.10 5.18
CA THR A 47 -18.19 7.46 4.65
C THR A 47 -19.09 8.37 5.48
N ARG A 48 -19.73 7.89 6.55
CA ARG A 48 -20.62 8.75 7.32
C ARG A 48 -19.84 9.71 8.22
N ALA A 49 -19.91 10.99 7.86
CA ALA A 49 -19.54 12.15 8.65
C ALA A 49 -19.92 11.96 10.12
N CYS A 50 -18.94 12.12 11.01
CA CYS A 50 -19.22 12.36 12.42
C CYS A 50 -19.91 13.73 12.51
N GLY A 51 -21.24 13.72 12.58
CA GLY A 51 -21.99 14.78 13.24
C GLY A 51 -21.54 14.87 14.69
N ALA A 52 -21.42 16.10 15.18
CA ALA A 52 -20.91 16.47 16.49
C ALA A 52 -21.58 15.68 17.64
N GLY A 53 -20.77 15.22 18.59
CA GLY A 53 -21.24 14.69 19.86
C GLY A 53 -20.35 13.59 20.43
N MET A 54 -19.25 13.96 21.08
CA MET A 54 -18.63 13.18 22.16
C MET A 54 -17.72 14.10 22.96
N GLU A 55 -18.03 14.29 24.24
CA GLU A 55 -17.22 15.07 25.17
C GLU A 55 -16.06 14.20 25.67
N GLY A 56 -14.85 14.53 25.23
CA GLY A 56 -13.59 13.99 25.72
C GLY A 56 -12.57 15.11 25.88
N SER A 57 -11.78 15.08 26.94
CA SER A 57 -10.82 16.11 27.37
C SER A 57 -9.55 16.21 26.50
N GLY A 58 -9.66 15.97 25.19
CA GLY A 58 -8.63 16.24 24.19
C GLY A 58 -9.19 17.24 23.18
N GLY A 59 -8.46 18.32 22.90
CA GLY A 59 -8.95 19.32 21.93
C GLY A 59 -9.31 18.69 20.56
N PRO A 60 -10.09 19.39 19.71
CA PRO A 60 -10.69 18.83 18.49
C PRO A 60 -9.71 18.18 17.49
N GLN A 61 -8.41 18.47 17.60
CA GLN A 61 -7.36 17.84 16.79
C GLN A 61 -7.00 16.43 17.30
N GLY A 62 -6.99 16.19 18.62
CA GLY A 62 -6.66 14.90 19.21
C GLY A 62 -7.70 13.83 18.89
N GLU A 63 -8.98 14.18 18.95
CA GLU A 63 -10.08 13.27 18.60
C GLU A 63 -10.04 12.85 17.12
N ARG A 64 -9.70 13.78 16.22
CA ARG A 64 -9.58 13.50 14.78
C ARG A 64 -8.45 12.51 14.49
N LEU A 65 -7.32 12.68 15.18
CA LEU A 65 -6.17 11.78 15.05
C LEU A 65 -6.52 10.38 15.54
N GLN A 66 -7.14 10.25 16.71
CA GLN A 66 -7.56 8.94 17.24
C GLN A 66 -8.54 8.25 16.29
N LEU A 67 -9.48 9.00 15.70
CA LEU A 67 -10.37 8.48 14.68
C LEU A 67 -9.61 8.02 13.44
N LEU A 68 -8.62 8.79 12.95
CA LEU A 68 -7.81 8.43 11.78
C LEU A 68 -7.03 7.11 12.01
N LEU A 69 -6.35 6.99 13.16
CA LEU A 69 -5.61 5.79 13.54
C LEU A 69 -6.53 4.56 13.69
N ARG A 70 -7.71 4.76 14.28
CA ARG A 70 -8.71 3.69 14.38
C ARG A 70 -9.19 3.24 12.99
N ARG A 71 -9.48 4.19 12.10
CA ARG A 71 -10.01 3.92 10.76
C ARG A 71 -9.04 3.15 9.87
N CYS A 72 -7.73 3.40 9.96
CA CYS A 72 -6.77 2.62 9.16
C CYS A 72 -6.67 1.16 9.65
N GLN A 73 -6.77 0.93 10.98
CA GLN A 73 -6.84 -0.41 11.55
C GLN A 73 -8.12 -1.16 11.15
N GLU A 74 -9.28 -0.49 11.19
CA GLU A 74 -10.56 -1.06 10.73
C GLU A 74 -10.51 -1.41 9.23
N ALA A 75 -9.89 -0.55 8.41
CA ALA A 75 -9.76 -0.78 6.97
C ALA A 75 -8.89 -2.00 6.63
N LYS A 76 -7.86 -2.29 7.43
CA LYS A 76 -6.98 -3.45 7.26
C LYS A 76 -7.76 -4.77 7.22
N ALA A 77 -8.82 -4.89 8.01
CA ALA A 77 -9.68 -6.09 8.05
C ALA A 77 -10.43 -6.36 6.72
N CYS A 78 -10.48 -5.37 5.83
CA CYS A 78 -11.12 -5.48 4.52
C CYS A 78 -10.14 -5.84 3.39
N ALA A 79 -8.85 -6.04 3.70
CA ALA A 79 -7.83 -6.33 2.71
C ALA A 79 -8.11 -7.62 1.93
N TYR A 80 -8.02 -7.54 0.61
CA TYR A 80 -8.00 -8.73 -0.25
C TYR A 80 -6.55 -9.05 -0.59
N CYS A 81 -5.90 -9.86 0.24
CA CYS A 81 -4.49 -10.20 0.08
C CYS A 81 -4.22 -11.71 0.20
N PRO A 82 -4.87 -12.57 -0.61
CA PRO A 82 -4.70 -14.01 -0.50
C PRO A 82 -3.30 -14.50 -0.90
N TYR A 83 -2.55 -13.71 -1.66
CA TYR A 83 -1.24 -14.10 -2.19
C TYR A 83 -0.13 -13.76 -1.21
N SER A 84 -0.04 -12.50 -0.76
CA SER A 84 0.97 -12.10 0.23
C SER A 84 0.62 -12.48 1.66
N ARG A 85 -0.69 -12.57 1.97
CA ARG A 85 -1.20 -12.64 3.35
C ARG A 85 -0.71 -11.48 4.22
N PHE A 86 -0.47 -10.33 3.59
CA PHE A 86 0.01 -9.12 4.24
C PHE A 86 -1.07 -8.03 4.14
N PRO A 87 -1.97 -7.93 5.13
CA PRO A 87 -3.06 -6.96 5.09
C PRO A 87 -2.54 -5.57 5.45
N VAL A 88 -2.93 -4.58 4.65
CA VAL A 88 -2.62 -3.17 4.85
C VAL A 88 -3.91 -2.37 4.81
N GLY A 89 -4.07 -1.48 5.78
CA GLY A 89 -5.16 -0.52 5.84
C GLY A 89 -4.64 0.91 5.84
N ALA A 90 -5.39 1.82 5.22
CA ALA A 90 -5.09 3.24 5.19
C ALA A 90 -6.35 4.05 5.50
N ALA A 91 -6.16 5.21 6.12
CA ALA A 91 -7.21 6.20 6.33
C ALA A 91 -6.67 7.59 5.99
N LEU A 92 -7.45 8.34 5.22
CA LEU A 92 -7.10 9.61 4.60
C LEU A 92 -8.03 10.70 5.16
N LEU A 93 -7.46 11.72 5.78
CA LEU A 93 -8.16 12.91 6.25
C LEU A 93 -8.10 14.02 5.20
N THR A 94 -9.26 14.48 4.75
CA THR A 94 -9.36 15.61 3.81
C THR A 94 -9.20 16.96 4.53
N ALA A 95 -9.07 18.04 3.75
CA ALA A 95 -9.13 19.40 4.27
C ALA A 95 -10.50 19.79 4.86
N GLY A 96 -11.60 19.19 4.37
CA GLY A 96 -12.95 19.35 4.91
C GLY A 96 -13.19 18.54 6.19
N GLY A 97 -12.30 17.59 6.49
CA GLY A 97 -12.31 16.76 7.69
C GLY A 97 -12.93 15.38 7.49
N GLU A 98 -13.47 15.08 6.31
CA GLU A 98 -13.94 13.74 5.96
C GLU A 98 -12.79 12.72 6.01
N ILE A 99 -13.13 11.47 6.32
CA ILE A 99 -12.15 10.37 6.36
C ILE A 99 -12.52 9.29 5.35
N PHE A 100 -11.58 9.01 4.46
CA PHE A 100 -11.67 7.95 3.46
C PHE A 100 -10.75 6.79 3.84
N SER A 101 -11.29 5.59 3.91
CA SER A 101 -10.52 4.37 4.21
C SER A 101 -10.26 3.56 2.94
N GLY A 102 -9.14 2.84 2.94
CA GLY A 102 -8.73 1.94 1.87
C GLY A 102 -7.94 0.76 2.41
N CYS A 103 -7.89 -0.32 1.63
CA CYS A 103 -7.09 -1.51 1.92
C CYS A 103 -6.37 -1.97 0.65
N ASN A 104 -5.35 -2.82 0.80
CA ASN A 104 -4.72 -3.44 -0.36
C ASN A 104 -5.63 -4.50 -0.99
N VAL A 105 -5.67 -4.50 -2.33
CA VAL A 105 -6.42 -5.45 -3.13
C VAL A 105 -5.45 -6.05 -4.14
N GLU A 106 -5.16 -7.33 -3.96
CA GLU A 106 -4.23 -8.07 -4.79
C GLU A 106 -4.92 -8.69 -6.01
N ASN A 107 -4.10 -9.16 -6.94
CA ASN A 107 -4.54 -9.86 -8.13
C ASN A 107 -3.54 -10.98 -8.47
N ALA A 108 -4.01 -12.04 -9.14
CA ALA A 108 -3.14 -13.11 -9.63
C ALA A 108 -2.01 -12.58 -10.54
N CYS A 109 -2.31 -11.56 -11.35
CA CYS A 109 -1.31 -10.75 -12.02
C CYS A 109 -0.83 -9.66 -11.05
N TYR A 110 0.31 -9.88 -10.39
CA TYR A 110 0.76 -9.06 -9.25
C TYR A 110 0.88 -7.56 -9.57
N SER A 111 1.19 -7.20 -10.82
CA SER A 111 1.28 -5.80 -11.25
C SER A 111 -0.07 -5.05 -11.25
N LEU A 112 -1.19 -5.77 -11.22
CA LEU A 112 -2.53 -5.19 -11.16
C LEU A 112 -3.02 -4.94 -9.73
N GLY A 113 -2.25 -5.34 -8.72
CA GLY A 113 -2.58 -5.08 -7.32
C GLY A 113 -2.51 -3.57 -6.98
N VAL A 114 -3.36 -3.15 -6.06
CA VAL A 114 -3.40 -1.77 -5.54
C VAL A 114 -3.14 -1.74 -4.04
N CYS A 115 -2.38 -0.74 -3.59
CA CYS A 115 -2.05 -0.56 -2.17
C CYS A 115 -3.16 0.21 -1.44
N ALA A 116 -3.22 0.05 -0.12
CA ALA A 116 -4.25 0.67 0.72
C ALA A 116 -4.31 2.19 0.60
N GLU A 117 -3.14 2.84 0.53
CA GLU A 117 -3.00 4.28 0.41
C GLU A 117 -3.61 4.79 -0.90
N ARG A 118 -3.32 4.09 -2.01
CA ARG A 118 -3.86 4.42 -3.34
C ARG A 118 -5.37 4.19 -3.36
N THR A 119 -5.87 3.10 -2.77
CA THR A 119 -7.31 2.85 -2.64
C THR A 119 -8.02 3.98 -1.89
N ALA A 120 -7.47 4.45 -0.76
CA ALA A 120 -8.05 5.54 0.03
C ALA A 120 -8.06 6.88 -0.74
N ILE A 121 -6.95 7.20 -1.41
CA ILE A 121 -6.81 8.42 -2.24
C ILE A 121 -7.79 8.38 -3.42
N GLN A 122 -7.82 7.28 -4.17
CA GLN A 122 -8.71 7.11 -5.33
C GLN A 122 -10.17 7.27 -4.93
N LYS A 123 -10.56 6.70 -3.78
CA LYS A 123 -11.91 6.86 -3.24
C LYS A 123 -12.24 8.33 -2.96
N ALA A 124 -11.38 9.02 -2.21
CA ALA A 124 -11.58 10.45 -1.88
C ALA A 124 -11.71 11.32 -3.14
N ILE A 125 -10.85 11.10 -4.13
CA ILE A 125 -10.88 11.83 -5.41
C ILE A 125 -12.18 11.56 -6.16
N SER A 126 -12.63 10.30 -6.22
CA SER A 126 -13.88 9.94 -6.90
C SER A 126 -15.11 10.57 -6.24
N GLU A 127 -15.00 10.94 -4.96
CA GLU A 127 -16.04 11.64 -4.19
C GLU A 127 -15.80 13.17 -4.15
N GLY A 128 -14.89 13.71 -4.96
CA GLY A 128 -14.69 15.15 -5.15
C GLY A 128 -13.66 15.82 -4.23
N HIS A 129 -12.88 15.05 -3.46
CA HIS A 129 -11.88 15.59 -2.54
C HIS A 129 -10.46 15.47 -3.10
N THR A 130 -9.79 16.62 -3.30
CA THR A 130 -8.42 16.70 -3.84
C THR A 130 -7.43 17.40 -2.91
N ARG A 131 -7.87 17.83 -1.71
CA ARG A 131 -7.04 18.47 -0.70
C ARG A 131 -7.02 17.64 0.57
N PHE A 132 -5.83 17.28 1.03
CA PHE A 132 -5.63 16.36 2.14
C PHE A 132 -4.82 16.99 3.27
N ARG A 133 -4.99 16.47 4.48
CA ARG A 133 -4.30 16.93 5.70
C ARG A 133 -3.42 15.88 6.33
N ALA A 134 -3.87 14.63 6.30
CA ALA A 134 -3.13 13.53 6.90
C ALA A 134 -3.53 12.18 6.31
N MET A 135 -2.63 11.20 6.39
CA MET A 135 -2.92 9.79 6.17
C MET A 135 -2.33 8.93 7.29
N ALA A 136 -3.08 7.94 7.78
CA ALA A 136 -2.54 6.89 8.64
C ALA A 136 -2.51 5.54 7.91
N ILE A 137 -1.46 4.75 8.14
CA ILE A 137 -1.25 3.45 7.51
C ILE A 137 -1.01 2.39 8.59
N ALA A 138 -1.69 1.25 8.47
CA ALA A 138 -1.63 0.12 9.38
C ALA A 138 -1.33 -1.18 8.65
N SER A 139 -0.58 -2.08 9.29
CA SER A 139 -0.34 -3.45 8.82
C SER A 139 -0.23 -4.41 10.02
N ASP A 140 0.08 -5.69 9.76
CA ASP A 140 0.45 -6.68 10.77
C ASP A 140 1.98 -6.83 10.93
N MET A 141 2.77 -5.91 10.37
CA MET A 141 4.22 -5.87 10.53
C MET A 141 4.59 -5.68 12.01
N GLY A 142 5.28 -6.66 12.61
CA GLY A 142 5.47 -6.73 14.06
C GLY A 142 6.30 -5.61 14.67
N THR A 143 7.60 -5.57 14.36
CA THR A 143 8.55 -4.68 15.06
C THR A 143 8.76 -3.33 14.39
N ASP A 144 8.43 -3.22 13.10
CA ASP A 144 8.75 -2.06 12.27
C ASP A 144 7.50 -1.26 11.89
N PHE A 145 7.70 0.04 11.61
CA PHE A 145 6.62 0.89 11.11
C PHE A 145 6.30 0.54 9.65
N ILE A 146 5.02 0.46 9.30
CA ILE A 146 4.63 0.32 7.90
C ILE A 146 4.92 1.61 7.14
N VAL A 147 5.78 1.52 6.12
CA VAL A 147 6.19 2.66 5.29
C VAL A 147 5.52 2.57 3.91
N PRO A 148 4.92 3.65 3.37
CA PRO A 148 4.32 3.61 2.05
C PRO A 148 5.36 3.30 0.97
N CYS A 149 4.97 2.52 -0.04
CA CYS A 149 5.85 2.20 -1.17
C CYS A 149 6.07 3.44 -2.06
N GLY A 150 7.11 3.42 -2.90
CA GLY A 150 7.45 4.55 -3.76
C GLY A 150 6.30 5.02 -4.66
N ALA A 151 5.50 4.08 -5.18
CA ALA A 151 4.33 4.41 -6.00
C ALA A 151 3.24 5.16 -5.20
N CYS A 152 2.99 4.75 -3.95
CA CYS A 152 2.05 5.44 -3.08
C CYS A 152 2.54 6.85 -2.75
N ARG A 153 3.83 7.02 -2.42
CA ARG A 153 4.44 8.34 -2.16
C ARG A 153 4.27 9.28 -3.35
N GLN A 154 4.48 8.76 -4.56
CA GLN A 154 4.33 9.54 -5.79
C GLN A 154 2.88 9.95 -6.04
N VAL A 155 1.91 9.06 -5.80
CA VAL A 155 0.48 9.41 -5.89
C VAL A 155 0.08 10.42 -4.82
N MET A 156 0.59 10.30 -3.59
CA MET A 156 0.34 11.28 -2.54
C MET A 156 0.87 12.67 -2.96
N ARG A 157 2.09 12.71 -3.50
CA ARG A 157 2.77 13.95 -3.93
C ARG A 157 2.02 14.72 -5.01
N GLU A 158 1.24 14.03 -5.86
CA GLU A 158 0.39 14.66 -6.87
C GLU A 158 -0.61 15.66 -6.25
N PHE A 159 -1.06 15.40 -5.02
CA PHE A 159 -2.07 16.21 -4.32
C PHE A 159 -1.48 17.18 -3.31
N GLY A 160 -0.18 17.48 -3.45
CA GLY A 160 0.56 18.39 -2.58
C GLY A 160 1.49 17.66 -1.61
N LYS A 161 2.34 18.44 -0.96
CA LYS A 161 3.40 17.97 -0.05
C LYS A 161 3.09 18.24 1.43
N ASP A 162 2.16 19.16 1.68
CA ASP A 162 1.86 19.73 3.00
C ASP A 162 0.82 18.92 3.77
N TRP A 163 1.13 17.65 4.02
CA TRP A 163 0.28 16.76 4.82
C TRP A 163 1.08 15.65 5.51
N ASP A 164 0.56 15.23 6.66
CA ASP A 164 1.23 14.32 7.58
C ASP A 164 0.95 12.85 7.25
N VAL A 165 1.98 12.01 7.28
CA VAL A 165 1.86 10.57 7.09
C VAL A 165 2.21 9.85 8.39
N TYR A 166 1.22 9.22 9.02
CA TYR A 166 1.32 8.45 10.26
C TYR A 166 1.63 6.99 9.92
N LEU A 167 2.85 6.58 10.24
CA LEU A 167 3.35 5.23 10.04
C LEU A 167 3.17 4.47 11.37
N THR A 168 2.25 3.52 11.41
CA THR A 168 1.85 2.86 12.66
C THR A 168 2.49 1.48 12.83
N LYS A 169 2.50 0.99 14.08
CA LYS A 169 2.75 -0.40 14.46
C LYS A 169 1.48 -1.04 15.04
N PRO A 170 1.43 -2.38 15.11
CA PRO A 170 0.33 -3.11 15.74
C PRO A 170 0.12 -2.78 17.23
N ASP A 171 1.18 -2.36 17.94
CA ASP A 171 1.12 -1.93 19.35
C ASP A 171 0.49 -0.53 19.55
N GLY A 172 0.10 0.13 18.46
CA GLY A 172 -0.50 1.46 18.47
C GLY A 172 0.50 2.61 18.46
N THR A 173 1.82 2.34 18.56
CA THR A 173 2.84 3.38 18.39
C THR A 173 2.93 3.82 16.93
N TYR A 174 3.34 5.07 16.71
CA TYR A 174 3.50 5.61 15.37
C TYR A 174 4.60 6.66 15.31
N ILE A 175 5.12 6.88 14.10
CA ILE A 175 5.91 8.05 13.75
C ILE A 175 5.19 8.85 12.68
N VAL A 176 5.49 10.15 12.63
CA VAL A 176 4.93 11.07 11.63
C VAL A 176 6.04 11.49 10.67
N LYS A 177 5.73 11.51 9.38
CA LYS A 177 6.62 11.99 8.33
C LYS A 177 5.88 12.89 7.35
N THR A 178 6.58 13.89 6.84
CA THR A 178 6.11 14.67 5.69
C THR A 178 6.43 13.94 4.39
N LEU A 179 5.79 14.36 3.29
CA LEU A 179 6.13 13.80 1.97
C LEU A 179 7.53 14.17 1.50
N ASP A 180 8.09 15.31 1.90
CA ASP A 180 9.46 15.67 1.53
C ASP A 180 10.50 14.78 2.23
N GLU A 181 10.22 14.33 3.46
CA GLU A 181 11.05 13.33 4.13
C GLU A 181 10.94 11.94 3.48
N LEU A 182 9.74 11.58 3.00
CA LEU A 182 9.50 10.27 2.38
C LEU A 182 9.92 10.22 0.91
N LEU A 183 9.87 11.33 0.18
CA LEU A 183 10.14 11.41 -1.24
C LEU A 183 10.89 12.72 -1.57
N PRO A 184 12.16 12.84 -1.13
CA PRO A 184 12.97 14.03 -1.39
C PRO A 184 13.20 14.21 -2.89
N LEU A 185 13.28 15.46 -3.33
CA LEU A 185 13.51 15.83 -4.74
C LEU A 185 12.50 15.18 -5.71
N SER A 186 11.24 15.09 -5.28
CA SER A 186 10.18 14.41 -6.02
C SER A 186 9.84 15.06 -7.36
N PHE A 187 9.75 14.23 -8.41
CA PHE A 187 9.14 14.60 -9.69
C PHE A 187 7.65 14.94 -9.52
N GLY A 188 7.13 15.92 -10.25
CA GLY A 188 5.68 16.16 -10.31
C GLY A 188 5.22 17.23 -11.30
N PRO A 189 4.03 17.82 -11.12
CA PRO A 189 3.39 18.67 -12.13
C PRO A 189 4.23 19.86 -12.59
N GLU A 190 5.09 20.40 -11.72
CA GLU A 190 6.00 21.49 -12.06
C GLU A 190 7.11 21.09 -13.05
N ASP A 191 7.48 19.82 -13.16
CA ASP A 191 8.52 19.36 -14.07
C ASP A 191 8.01 19.24 -15.51
N LEU A 192 6.73 18.93 -15.68
CA LEU A 192 6.07 18.89 -16.99
C LEU A 192 5.93 20.27 -17.65
N LYS A 193 6.02 21.35 -16.87
CA LYS A 193 5.94 22.74 -17.36
C LYS A 193 7.29 23.29 -17.86
N LYS A 194 8.38 22.54 -17.69
CA LYS A 194 9.74 22.96 -18.04
C LYS A 194 10.18 22.47 -19.43
N VAL A 195 9.31 21.76 -20.14
CA VAL A 195 9.56 21.14 -21.45
C VAL A 195 8.82 21.92 -22.53
#